data_AF-A0A947FVH6-F1
#
_entry.id   AF-A0A947FVH6-F1
#
_cell.length_a   1.000
_cell.length_b   1.000
_cell.length_c   1.000
_cell.angle_alpha   90.00
_cell.angle_beta   90.00
_cell.angle_gamma   90.00
#
_symmetry.space_group_name_H-M   'P 1'
#
loop_
_entity.id
_entity.type
_entity.pdbx_description
1 polymer ?
#
loop_
_entity_poly.entity_id
_entity_poly.type
_entity_poly.pdbx_seq_one_letter_code
_entity_poly.pdbx_strand_id
1 'polypeptide(L)'
;MIVQGLGECYRWSLRIILAYILFGLLGIGAVFSQTLNLAIEQASGSSSGSYNLLITTSRPDGVGALEVELVFNAMKLEFDSVSAGPLLANAMFDYKVISPGRVRVDLISNTPIEKEGVLFIAKLRVLEPGSTMIQIENSEAWTHSNLHEMGIETQSLELIVSRAT
;
A
#
# COMPACT_ATOMS: atom_id res chain seq x y z
N MET A 1 -25.47 10.67 67.81
CA MET A 1 -24.44 11.38 67.02
C MET A 1 -23.73 10.36 66.10
N ILE A 2 -24.41 9.84 65.07
CA ILE A 2 -23.87 8.81 64.14
C ILE A 2 -24.33 9.08 62.69
N VAL A 3 -24.49 10.34 62.28
CA VAL A 3 -24.98 10.68 60.92
C VAL A 3 -23.95 11.49 60.10
N GLN A 4 -22.79 11.84 60.65
CA GLN A 4 -21.77 12.62 59.93
C GLN A 4 -20.63 11.80 59.31
N GLY A 5 -20.49 10.50 59.60
CA GLY A 5 -19.37 9.68 59.10
C GLY A 5 -19.56 9.04 57.72
N LEU A 6 -20.80 8.94 57.22
CA LEU A 6 -21.12 8.23 55.96
C LEU A 6 -20.87 9.09 54.71
N GLY A 7 -20.95 10.42 54.82
CA GLY A 7 -20.78 11.34 53.69
C GLY A 7 -19.34 11.51 53.22
N GLU A 8 -18.37 11.39 54.13
CA GLU A 8 -16.95 11.51 53.77
C GLU A 8 -16.41 10.25 53.09
N CYS A 9 -16.93 9.07 53.47
CA CYS A 9 -16.56 7.80 52.85
C CYS A 9 -17.02 7.73 51.37
N TYR A 10 -18.22 8.25 51.07
CA TYR A 10 -18.75 8.32 49.71
C TYR A 10 -17.98 9.32 48.82
N ARG A 11 -17.50 10.43 49.38
CA ARG A 11 -16.68 11.42 48.65
C ARG A 11 -15.29 10.88 48.29
N TRP A 12 -14.72 10.01 49.13
CA TRP A 12 -13.45 9.35 48.85
C TRP A 12 -13.59 8.26 47.78
N SER A 13 -14.65 7.44 47.83
CA SER A 13 -14.89 6.40 46.82
C SER A 13 -15.21 6.98 45.44
N LEU A 14 -15.95 8.09 45.36
CA LEU A 14 -16.28 8.74 44.08
C LEU A 14 -15.03 9.31 43.38
N ARG A 15 -14.07 9.82 44.14
CA ARG A 15 -12.80 10.36 43.62
C ARG A 15 -11.89 9.26 43.04
N ILE A 16 -11.88 8.07 43.67
CA ILE A 16 -11.11 6.93 43.18
C ILE A 16 -11.73 6.38 41.88
N ILE A 17 -13.06 6.26 41.83
CA ILE A 17 -13.77 5.78 40.62
C ILE A 17 -13.58 6.76 39.45
N LEU A 18 -13.67 8.07 39.69
CA LEU A 18 -13.40 9.08 38.66
C LEU A 18 -11.96 9.04 38.15
N ALA A 19 -10.98 8.77 39.02
CA ALA A 19 -9.58 8.62 38.60
C ALA A 19 -9.38 7.41 37.68
N TYR A 20 -10.05 6.28 37.95
CA TYR A 20 -10.01 5.10 37.07
C TYR A 20 -10.71 5.31 35.73
N ILE A 21 -11.83 6.04 35.69
CA ILE A 21 -12.51 6.42 34.43
C ILE A 21 -11.61 7.36 33.61
N LEU A 22 -10.93 8.31 34.26
CA LEU A 22 -10.03 9.24 33.58
C LEU A 22 -8.76 8.53 33.04
N PHE A 23 -8.22 7.55 33.78
CA PHE A 23 -7.08 6.74 33.33
C PHE A 23 -7.46 5.75 32.23
N GLY A 24 -8.68 5.18 32.26
CA GLY A 24 -9.20 4.31 31.21
C GLY A 24 -9.42 5.03 29.87
N LEU A 25 -9.69 6.35 29.90
CA LEU A 25 -9.87 7.19 28.70
C LEU A 25 -8.55 7.68 28.08
N LEU A 26 -7.44 7.65 28.82
CA LEU A 26 -6.11 8.09 28.34
C LEU A 26 -5.27 6.94 27.72
N GLY A 27 -5.78 5.71 27.74
CA GLY A 27 -5.10 4.51 27.26
C GLY A 27 -5.38 4.13 25.81
N ILE A 28 -5.79 5.07 24.94
CA ILE A 28 -5.82 4.80 23.50
C ILE A 28 -4.41 5.02 22.98
N GLY A 29 -3.58 3.98 23.08
CA GLY A 29 -2.28 3.98 22.42
C GLY A 29 -2.49 4.31 20.95
N ALA A 30 -1.82 5.35 20.45
CA ALA A 30 -1.80 5.64 19.03
C ALA A 30 -1.25 4.38 18.33
N VAL A 31 -2.12 3.70 17.57
CA VAL A 31 -1.67 2.66 16.65
C VAL A 31 -0.94 3.40 15.54
N PHE A 32 0.38 3.49 15.63
CA PHE A 32 1.20 3.94 14.52
C PHE A 32 1.15 2.84 13.46
N SER A 33 0.20 2.94 12.53
CA SER A 33 0.24 2.14 11.31
C SER A 33 1.34 2.72 10.42
N GLN A 34 2.32 1.89 10.04
CA GLN A 34 3.31 2.27 9.04
C GLN A 34 2.58 2.40 7.69
N THR A 35 2.84 3.48 6.95
CA THR A 35 2.21 3.74 5.65
C THR A 35 3.22 3.56 4.53
N LEU A 36 2.93 2.63 3.62
CA LEU A 36 3.65 2.40 2.37
C LEU A 36 3.08 3.29 1.28
N ASN A 37 3.93 4.06 0.60
CA ASN A 37 3.50 4.84 -0.55
C ASN A 37 3.89 4.11 -1.84
N LEU A 38 2.94 3.96 -2.74
CA LEU A 38 3.10 3.34 -4.05
C LEU A 38 2.78 4.34 -5.14
N ALA A 39 3.61 4.39 -6.18
CA ALA A 39 3.36 5.24 -7.34
C ALA A 39 3.62 4.48 -8.63
N ILE A 40 2.92 4.90 -9.69
CA ILE A 40 3.15 4.42 -11.05
C ILE A 40 3.86 5.53 -11.81
N GLU A 41 5.02 5.21 -12.37
CA GLU A 41 5.82 6.11 -13.18
C GLU A 41 6.07 5.50 -14.56
N GLN A 42 6.15 6.33 -15.60
CA GLN A 42 6.51 5.86 -16.93
C GLN A 42 8.03 5.85 -17.09
N ALA A 43 8.61 4.73 -17.53
CA ALA A 43 10.04 4.64 -17.79
C ALA A 43 10.44 5.49 -19.02
N SER A 44 11.57 6.19 -18.90
CA SER A 44 12.23 6.88 -20.01
C SER A 44 12.73 5.85 -21.03
N GLY A 45 12.17 5.88 -22.25
CA GLY A 45 12.44 4.87 -23.29
C GLY A 45 11.25 3.97 -23.65
N SER A 46 10.06 4.25 -23.12
CA SER A 46 8.82 3.66 -23.65
C SER A 46 8.69 3.98 -25.14
N SER A 47 8.42 2.96 -25.95
CA SER A 47 8.22 3.12 -27.40
C SER A 47 6.75 3.34 -27.69
N SER A 48 6.43 3.90 -28.85
CA SER A 48 5.07 4.15 -29.30
C SER A 48 4.20 2.89 -29.46
N GLY A 49 4.79 1.68 -29.35
CA GLY A 49 4.06 0.40 -29.33
C GLY A 49 3.99 -0.27 -27.95
N SER A 50 4.82 0.15 -26.98
CA SER A 50 4.84 -0.45 -25.65
C SER A 50 5.37 0.50 -24.58
N TYR A 51 4.67 0.54 -23.44
CA TYR A 51 5.05 1.32 -22.28
C TYR A 51 5.58 0.41 -21.17
N ASN A 52 6.70 0.82 -20.58
CA ASN A 52 7.22 0.24 -19.35
C ASN A 52 6.81 1.14 -18.20
N LEU A 53 6.06 0.60 -17.25
CA LEU A 53 5.58 1.27 -16.07
C LEU A 53 6.38 0.78 -14.87
N LEU A 54 7.01 1.71 -14.18
CA LEU A 54 7.73 1.47 -12.95
C LEU A 54 6.74 1.62 -11.80
N ILE A 55 6.59 0.57 -11.00
CA ILE A 55 5.85 0.65 -9.74
C ILE A 55 6.89 0.93 -8.67
N THR A 56 6.86 2.14 -8.13
CA THR A 56 7.82 2.65 -7.16
C THR A 56 7.23 2.67 -5.77
N THR A 57 8.09 2.55 -4.78
CA THR A 57 7.74 2.74 -3.37
C THR A 57 8.51 3.89 -2.75
N SER A 58 7.84 4.64 -1.88
CA SER A 58 8.45 5.54 -0.90
C SER A 58 8.01 5.16 0.52
N ARG A 59 8.85 5.45 1.50
CA ARG A 59 8.63 5.09 2.92
C ARG A 59 8.28 3.61 3.19
N PRO A 60 9.01 2.62 2.64
CA PRO A 60 8.63 1.21 2.77
C PRO A 60 8.80 0.61 4.17
N ASP A 61 9.52 1.26 5.10
CA ASP A 61 9.67 0.90 6.53
C ASP A 61 9.58 -0.59 6.88
N GLY A 62 10.29 -1.43 6.13
CA GLY A 62 10.38 -2.87 6.39
C GLY A 62 9.24 -3.72 5.82
N VAL A 63 8.74 -3.42 4.60
CA VAL A 63 7.79 -4.30 3.89
C VAL A 63 8.35 -5.72 3.79
N GLY A 64 7.53 -6.70 4.18
CA GLY A 64 7.79 -8.12 4.06
C GLY A 64 6.93 -8.82 3.01
N ALA A 65 5.70 -8.35 2.79
CA ALA A 65 4.82 -8.85 1.74
C ALA A 65 3.97 -7.71 1.17
N LEU A 66 3.62 -7.82 -0.11
CA LEU A 66 2.76 -6.86 -0.80
C LEU A 66 1.94 -7.58 -1.88
N GLU A 67 0.63 -7.35 -1.87
CA GLU A 67 -0.31 -7.68 -2.95
C GLU A 67 -0.80 -6.36 -3.57
N VAL A 68 -0.82 -6.26 -4.89
CA VAL A 68 -1.35 -5.09 -5.62
C VAL A 68 -2.10 -5.51 -6.87
N GLU A 69 -3.21 -4.83 -7.17
CA GLU A 69 -3.90 -4.96 -8.45
C GLU A 69 -3.67 -3.73 -9.33
N LEU A 70 -3.04 -3.94 -10.48
CA LEU A 70 -2.95 -2.94 -11.53
C LEU A 70 -4.21 -2.96 -12.38
N VAL A 71 -4.81 -1.78 -12.53
CA VAL A 71 -6.04 -1.58 -13.31
C VAL A 71 -5.79 -0.58 -14.44
N PHE A 72 -6.15 -0.98 -15.66
CA PHE A 72 -5.99 -0.19 -16.88
C PHE A 72 -7.09 -0.48 -17.89
N ASN A 73 -7.25 0.40 -18.89
CA ASN A 73 -8.26 0.23 -19.92
C ASN A 73 -7.84 -0.82 -20.96
N ALA A 74 -8.46 -2.00 -20.90
CA ALA A 74 -8.20 -3.13 -21.80
C ALA A 74 -8.52 -2.86 -23.28
N MET A 75 -9.29 -1.82 -23.61
CA MET A 75 -9.55 -1.43 -25.01
C MET A 75 -8.38 -0.63 -25.61
N LYS A 76 -7.54 -0.03 -24.75
CA LYS A 76 -6.41 0.82 -25.18
C LYS A 76 -5.06 0.16 -24.94
N LEU A 77 -4.96 -0.67 -23.91
CA LEU A 77 -3.73 -1.29 -23.45
C LEU A 77 -3.94 -2.78 -23.23
N GLU A 78 -2.92 -3.55 -23.55
CA GLU A 78 -2.85 -4.98 -23.27
C GLU A 78 -1.66 -5.27 -22.37
N PHE A 79 -1.84 -6.13 -21.37
CA PHE A 79 -0.73 -6.57 -20.55
C PHE A 79 0.18 -7.52 -21.33
N ASP A 80 1.48 -7.27 -21.30
CA ASP A 80 2.50 -8.11 -21.94
C ASP A 80 3.23 -8.95 -20.89
N SER A 81 3.85 -8.30 -19.91
CA SER A 81 4.65 -8.97 -18.89
C SER A 81 4.84 -8.10 -17.66
N VAL A 82 5.29 -8.70 -16.57
CA VAL A 82 5.85 -7.97 -15.42
C VAL A 82 7.18 -8.59 -15.02
N SER A 83 8.15 -7.75 -14.64
CA SER A 83 9.45 -8.20 -14.16
C SER A 83 9.80 -7.56 -12.83
N ALA A 84 10.49 -8.31 -11.98
CA ALA A 84 11.00 -7.82 -10.72
C ALA A 84 11.94 -6.61 -10.90
N GLY A 85 11.79 -5.61 -10.05
CA GLY A 85 12.68 -4.46 -9.95
C GLY A 85 13.87 -4.71 -9.02
N PRO A 86 14.79 -3.75 -8.90
CA PRO A 86 16.03 -3.91 -8.13
C PRO A 86 15.81 -4.19 -6.64
N LEU A 87 14.69 -3.73 -6.07
CA LEU A 87 14.37 -3.95 -4.65
C LEU A 87 13.96 -5.39 -4.34
N LEU A 88 13.59 -6.19 -5.35
CA LEU A 88 13.06 -7.54 -5.17
C LEU A 88 14.10 -8.65 -5.37
N ALA A 89 15.40 -8.34 -5.31
CA ALA A 89 16.47 -9.32 -5.54
C ALA A 89 16.40 -10.55 -4.60
N ASN A 90 15.87 -10.39 -3.39
CA ASN A 90 15.70 -11.48 -2.40
C ASN A 90 14.22 -11.78 -2.11
N ALA A 91 13.31 -11.42 -3.02
CA ALA A 91 11.89 -11.65 -2.87
C ALA A 91 11.40 -12.73 -3.86
N MET A 92 10.42 -13.49 -3.41
CA MET A 92 9.53 -14.22 -4.30
C MET A 92 8.56 -13.22 -4.92
N PHE A 93 8.32 -13.37 -6.21
CA PHE A 93 7.53 -12.46 -7.01
C PHE A 93 6.74 -13.28 -8.03
N ASP A 94 5.43 -13.11 -8.06
CA ASP A 94 4.54 -13.76 -9.01
C ASP A 94 3.43 -12.78 -9.44
N TYR A 95 2.74 -13.13 -10.53
CA TYR A 95 1.64 -12.33 -11.02
C TYR A 95 0.56 -13.18 -11.67
N LYS A 96 -0.65 -12.63 -11.70
CA LYS A 96 -1.80 -13.25 -12.33
C LYS A 96 -2.64 -12.22 -13.06
N VAL A 97 -2.93 -12.50 -14.33
CA VAL A 97 -3.95 -11.75 -15.07
C VAL A 97 -5.32 -12.20 -14.58
N ILE A 98 -6.04 -11.34 -13.86
CA ILE A 98 -7.38 -11.65 -13.33
C ILE A 98 -8.40 -11.60 -14.45
N SER A 99 -8.32 -10.53 -15.25
CA SER A 99 -9.15 -10.29 -16.43
C SER A 99 -8.42 -9.31 -17.36
N PRO A 100 -8.85 -9.13 -18.62
CA PRO A 100 -8.33 -8.04 -19.43
C PRO A 100 -8.45 -6.70 -18.68
N GLY A 101 -7.36 -5.94 -18.60
CA GLY A 101 -7.32 -4.66 -17.86
C GLY A 101 -7.04 -4.78 -16.36
N ARG A 102 -6.90 -5.99 -15.80
CA ARG A 102 -6.64 -6.21 -14.37
C ARG A 102 -5.59 -7.29 -14.14
N VAL A 103 -4.50 -6.91 -13.49
CA VAL A 103 -3.37 -7.81 -13.17
C VAL A 103 -3.04 -7.69 -11.71
N ARG A 104 -3.01 -8.82 -11.00
CA ARG A 104 -2.50 -8.91 -9.64
C ARG A 104 -1.03 -9.24 -9.65
N VAL A 105 -0.29 -8.61 -8.75
CA VAL A 105 1.13 -8.86 -8.52
C VAL A 105 1.32 -9.08 -7.03
N ASP A 106 1.95 -10.20 -6.70
CA ASP A 106 2.17 -10.64 -5.33
C ASP A 106 3.69 -10.77 -5.10
N LEU A 107 4.18 -10.22 -3.99
CA LEU A 107 5.57 -10.38 -3.58
C LEU A 107 5.68 -10.73 -2.10
N ILE A 108 6.67 -11.56 -1.79
CA ILE A 108 7.05 -11.93 -0.42
C ILE A 108 8.57 -11.84 -0.34
N SER A 109 9.09 -11.00 0.55
CA SER A 109 10.51 -10.75 0.72
C SER A 109 11.07 -11.46 1.95
N ASN A 110 12.21 -12.14 1.77
CA ASN A 110 12.94 -12.77 2.87
C ASN A 110 13.78 -11.77 3.68
N THR A 111 13.89 -10.53 3.21
CA THR A 111 14.56 -9.42 3.91
C THR A 111 13.65 -8.19 3.91
N PRO A 112 13.65 -7.36 4.95
CA PRO A 112 12.81 -6.17 4.98
C PRO A 112 13.17 -5.22 3.83
N ILE A 113 12.16 -4.75 3.09
CA ILE A 113 12.34 -3.70 2.08
C ILE A 113 12.28 -2.35 2.80
N GLU A 114 13.43 -1.70 2.91
CA GLU A 114 13.57 -0.42 3.65
C GLU A 114 13.98 0.75 2.76
N LYS A 115 14.30 0.47 1.49
CA LYS A 115 14.77 1.46 0.52
C LYS A 115 13.69 1.80 -0.47
N GLU A 116 13.58 3.08 -0.77
CA GLU A 116 12.74 3.60 -1.84
C GLU A 116 13.27 3.16 -3.21
N GLY A 117 12.37 3.09 -4.19
CA GLY A 117 12.72 2.75 -5.57
C GLY A 117 11.73 1.82 -6.24
N VAL A 118 12.18 1.20 -7.34
CA VAL A 118 11.32 0.36 -8.18
C VAL A 118 11.14 -1.03 -7.57
N LEU A 119 9.89 -1.38 -7.26
CA LEU A 119 9.50 -2.73 -6.85
C LEU A 119 9.43 -3.64 -8.07
N PHE A 120 8.67 -3.27 -9.09
CA PHE A 120 8.53 -4.07 -10.31
C PHE A 120 8.20 -3.20 -11.51
N ILE A 121 8.33 -3.80 -12.70
CA ILE A 121 8.15 -3.13 -13.98
C ILE A 121 7.06 -3.87 -14.74
N ALA A 122 5.93 -3.21 -14.97
CA ALA A 122 4.86 -3.73 -15.80
C ALA A 122 5.01 -3.24 -17.24
N LYS A 123 4.95 -4.15 -18.21
CA LYS A 123 5.01 -3.83 -19.63
C LYS A 123 3.61 -3.95 -20.22
N LEU A 124 3.15 -2.87 -20.83
CA LEU A 124 1.87 -2.79 -21.51
C LEU A 124 2.08 -2.50 -22.99
N ARG A 125 1.36 -3.22 -23.86
CA ARG A 125 1.30 -2.99 -25.29
C ARG A 125 0.16 -2.03 -25.62
N VAL A 126 0.40 -1.14 -26.58
CA VAL A 126 -0.61 -0.21 -27.08
C VAL A 126 -1.53 -0.89 -28.08
N LEU A 127 -2.84 -0.77 -27.87
CA LEU A 127 -3.87 -1.17 -28.82
C LEU A 127 -4.44 0.05 -29.55
N GLU A 128 -4.81 1.09 -28.81
CA GLU A 128 -5.44 2.30 -29.35
C GLU A 128 -4.86 3.56 -28.71
N PRO A 129 -4.64 4.65 -29.47
CA PRO A 129 -4.11 5.90 -28.95
C PRO A 129 -5.11 6.67 -28.07
N GLY A 130 -4.59 7.62 -27.29
CA GLY A 130 -5.35 8.55 -26.45
C GLY A 130 -4.97 8.50 -24.97
N SER A 131 -5.62 9.33 -24.15
CA SER A 131 -5.39 9.33 -22.70
C SER A 131 -6.09 8.15 -22.01
N THR A 132 -5.42 7.52 -21.05
CA THR A 132 -5.99 6.51 -20.16
C THR A 132 -5.37 6.61 -18.78
N MET A 133 -6.17 6.34 -17.75
CA MET A 133 -5.67 6.20 -16.39
C MET A 133 -5.17 4.78 -16.14
N ILE A 134 -4.14 4.68 -15.31
CA ILE A 134 -3.63 3.45 -14.72
C ILE A 134 -3.62 3.64 -13.22
N GLN A 135 -4.20 2.68 -12.52
CA GLN A 135 -4.46 2.75 -11.09
C GLN A 135 -3.91 1.52 -10.38
N ILE A 136 -3.61 1.69 -9.11
CA ILE A 136 -3.37 0.60 -8.17
C ILE A 136 -4.64 0.47 -7.32
N GLU A 137 -5.27 -0.69 -7.33
CA GLU A 137 -6.44 -1.04 -6.53
C GLU A 137 -6.12 -2.25 -5.64
N ASN A 138 -7.01 -2.56 -4.69
CA ASN A 138 -7.01 -3.77 -3.86
C ASN A 138 -5.60 -4.16 -3.37
N SER A 139 -4.92 -3.19 -2.76
CA SER A 139 -3.53 -3.36 -2.32
C SER A 139 -3.48 -3.65 -0.83
N GLU A 140 -2.64 -4.59 -0.46
CA GLU A 140 -2.41 -5.00 0.93
C GLU A 140 -0.91 -5.19 1.16
N ALA A 141 -0.41 -4.72 2.30
CA ALA A 141 1.02 -4.79 2.63
C ALA A 141 1.20 -5.19 4.08
N TRP A 142 2.27 -5.95 4.34
CA TRP A 142 2.60 -6.43 5.68
C TRP A 142 4.06 -6.20 5.99
N THR A 143 4.36 -5.87 7.24
CA THR A 143 5.72 -5.73 7.75
C THR A 143 6.43 -7.09 7.78
N HIS A 144 7.74 -7.08 7.54
CA HIS A 144 8.56 -8.28 7.58
C HIS A 144 8.72 -8.85 9.00
N SER A 145 8.77 -8.00 10.03
CA SER A 145 9.15 -8.39 11.39
C SER A 145 8.05 -9.13 12.16
N ASN A 146 6.78 -8.75 11.94
CA ASN A 146 5.65 -9.27 12.71
C ASN A 146 4.37 -9.49 11.89
N LEU A 147 4.44 -9.36 10.55
CA LEU A 147 3.29 -9.53 9.65
C LEU A 147 2.11 -8.61 10.00
N HIS A 148 2.39 -7.44 10.57
CA HIS A 148 1.37 -6.44 10.83
C HIS A 148 1.01 -5.74 9.53
N GLU A 149 -0.28 -5.46 9.34
CA GLU A 149 -0.78 -4.76 8.17
C GLU A 149 -0.30 -3.30 8.15
N MET A 150 0.10 -2.85 6.97
CA MET A 150 0.55 -1.48 6.70
C MET A 150 -0.55 -0.72 5.96
N GLY A 151 -0.69 0.58 6.26
CA GLY A 151 -1.50 1.46 5.42
C GLY A 151 -0.86 1.61 4.04
N ILE A 152 -1.66 1.83 3.00
CA ILE A 152 -1.16 2.08 1.64
C ILE A 152 -1.72 3.38 1.08
N GLU A 153 -0.83 4.23 0.57
CA GLU A 153 -1.18 5.38 -0.25
C GLU A 153 -0.76 5.13 -1.69
N THR A 154 -1.69 5.25 -2.64
CA THR A 154 -1.43 4.98 -4.07
C THR A 154 -1.50 6.25 -4.90
N GLN A 155 -0.55 6.43 -5.82
CA GLN A 155 -0.58 7.47 -6.84
C GLN A 155 -0.83 6.85 -8.22
N SER A 156 -1.93 7.25 -8.84
CA SER A 156 -2.29 6.85 -10.21
C SER A 156 -1.51 7.61 -11.27
N LEU A 157 -1.40 7.03 -12.46
CA LEU A 157 -0.76 7.66 -13.62
C LEU A 157 -1.79 7.92 -14.73
N GLU A 158 -1.82 9.15 -15.23
CA GLU A 158 -2.44 9.44 -16.53
C GLU A 158 -1.41 9.16 -17.64
N LEU A 159 -1.70 8.16 -18.47
CA LEU A 159 -0.84 7.79 -19.59
C LEU A 159 -1.42 8.35 -20.89
N ILE A 160 -0.63 9.17 -21.57
CA ILE A 160 -0.94 9.68 -22.91
C ILE A 160 -0.33 8.71 -23.93
N VAL A 161 -1.19 7.89 -24.54
CA VAL A 161 -0.80 6.89 -25.52
C VAL A 161 -0.72 7.52 -26.91
N SER A 162 0.45 7.49 -27.53
CA SER A 162 0.65 7.92 -28.92
C SER A 162 0.73 6.71 -29.86
N ARG A 163 0.30 6.89 -31.12
CA ARG A 163 0.32 5.82 -32.12
C ARG A 163 1.76 5.48 -32.50
N ALA A 164 2.08 4.19 -32.60
CA ALA A 164 3.30 3.72 -33.26
C ALA A 164 3.26 4.07 -34.75
N THR A 165 4.15 4.98 -35.17
CA THR A 165 4.51 5.22 -36.56
C THR A 165 5.40 4.09 -37.09
#